data_AF-A0A925MQX3-F1
#
_entry.id   AF-A0A925MQX3-F1
#
_cell.length_a   1.000
_cell.length_b   1.000
_cell.length_c   1.000
_cell.angle_alpha   90.00
_cell.angle_beta   90.00
_cell.angle_gamma   90.00
#
_symmetry.space_group_name_H-M   'P 1'
#
loop_
_entity.id
_entity.type
_entity.pdbx_description
1 polymer ?
#
loop_
_entity_poly.entity_id
_entity_poly.type
_entity_poly.pdbx_seq_one_letter_code
_entity_poly.pdbx_strand_id
1 'polypeptide(L)'
;ARHIASKVDVEQAYAVGKAAVELALKGHNSVMPTIVRVADKPYKWKIGVASLDKVANVEKMLPRDYITEDGFHITAKARRYLAPLIKGEDYPPYKDGLPQYVVLKNTPAKQKLTTTFVL
;
A
#
# COMPACT_ATOMS: atom_id res chain seq x y z
N ALA A 1 -13.08 1.05 2.78
CA ALA A 1 -14.22 1.25 1.86
C ALA A 1 -13.87 0.74 0.46
N ARG A 2 -13.89 -0.59 0.22
CA ARG A 2 -13.46 -1.17 -1.08
C ARG A 2 -14.36 -0.77 -2.25
N HIS A 3 -15.64 -0.47 -1.98
CA HIS A 3 -16.65 -0.05 -2.96
C HIS A 3 -16.33 1.27 -3.68
N ILE A 4 -15.38 2.08 -3.20
CA ILE A 4 -14.91 3.31 -3.84
C ILE A 4 -13.39 3.47 -3.62
N ALA A 5 -12.66 2.39 -3.83
CA ALA A 5 -11.21 2.41 -3.65
C ALA A 5 -10.54 3.26 -4.74
N SER A 6 -9.43 3.91 -4.37
CA SER A 6 -8.59 4.57 -5.36
C SER A 6 -7.96 3.52 -6.26
N LYS A 7 -8.10 3.71 -7.58
CA LYS A 7 -7.44 2.87 -8.57
C LYS A 7 -5.92 2.88 -8.40
N VAL A 8 -5.33 4.04 -8.11
CA VAL A 8 -3.88 4.18 -7.87
C VAL A 8 -3.44 3.32 -6.69
N ASP A 9 -4.16 3.36 -5.57
CA ASP A 9 -3.85 2.55 -4.39
C ASP A 9 -3.97 1.05 -4.68
N VAL A 10 -5.03 0.63 -5.38
CA VAL A 10 -5.23 -0.77 -5.80
C VAL A 10 -4.06 -1.24 -6.68
N GLU A 11 -3.72 -0.50 -7.73
CA GLU A 11 -2.61 -0.84 -8.63
C GLU A 11 -1.27 -0.94 -7.88
N GLN A 12 -1.01 0.01 -6.98
CA GLN A 12 0.20 0.01 -6.16
C GLN A 12 0.26 -1.18 -5.21
N ALA A 13 -0.84 -1.50 -4.52
CA ALA A 13 -0.95 -2.63 -3.60
C ALA A 13 -0.69 -3.97 -4.29
N TYR A 14 -1.24 -4.17 -5.49
CA TYR A 14 -0.96 -5.37 -6.29
C TYR A 14 0.50 -5.40 -6.76
N ALA A 15 1.04 -4.27 -7.23
CA ALA A 15 2.41 -4.20 -7.73
C ALA A 15 3.46 -4.48 -6.64
N VAL A 16 3.27 -4.00 -5.41
CA VAL A 16 4.20 -4.28 -4.30
C VAL A 16 4.17 -5.76 -3.91
N GLY A 17 2.99 -6.40 -3.88
CA GLY A 17 2.88 -7.83 -3.60
C GLY A 17 3.56 -8.70 -4.65
N LYS A 18 3.34 -8.38 -5.94
CA LYS A 18 4.02 -9.03 -7.06
C LYS A 18 5.54 -8.86 -6.97
N ALA A 19 6.00 -7.63 -6.75
CA ALA A 19 7.43 -7.33 -6.65
C ALA A 19 8.12 -8.04 -5.48
N ALA A 20 7.43 -8.20 -4.34
CA ALA A 20 7.98 -8.94 -3.19
C ALA A 20 8.35 -10.38 -3.58
N VAL A 21 7.46 -11.08 -4.29
CA VAL A 21 7.70 -12.44 -4.78
C VAL A 21 8.84 -12.46 -5.80
N GLU A 22 8.83 -11.54 -6.77
CA GLU A 22 9.88 -11.45 -7.78
C GLU A 22 11.27 -11.18 -7.17
N LEU A 23 11.35 -10.34 -6.13
CA LEU A 23 12.60 -10.07 -5.42
C LEU A 23 13.10 -11.31 -4.68
N ALA A 24 12.22 -12.03 -3.99
CA ALA A 24 12.57 -13.27 -3.30
C ALA A 24 13.08 -14.33 -4.30
N LEU A 25 12.41 -14.49 -5.45
CA LEU A 25 12.83 -15.41 -6.50
C LEU A 25 14.18 -15.04 -7.13
N LYS A 26 14.53 -13.74 -7.16
CA LYS A 26 15.85 -13.25 -7.60
C LYS A 26 16.94 -13.39 -6.52
N GLY A 27 16.61 -13.98 -5.37
CA GLY A 27 17.56 -14.21 -4.28
C GLY A 27 17.76 -13.00 -3.36
N HIS A 28 16.96 -11.94 -3.49
CA HIS A 28 17.01 -10.84 -2.53
C HIS A 28 16.39 -11.28 -1.19
N ASN A 29 17.06 -10.93 -0.10
CA ASN A 29 16.60 -11.16 1.26
C ASN A 29 16.62 -9.83 2.03
N SER A 30 15.82 -9.73 3.10
CA SER A 30 15.79 -8.59 4.02
C SER A 30 15.54 -7.23 3.33
N VAL A 31 14.68 -7.22 2.30
CA VAL A 31 14.28 -6.02 1.56
C VAL A 31 12.76 -5.84 1.55
N MET A 32 12.33 -4.58 1.39
CA MET A 32 10.94 -4.18 1.22
C MET A 32 10.75 -3.50 -0.14
N PRO A 33 9.80 -3.94 -0.99
CA PRO A 33 9.38 -3.17 -2.15
C PRO A 33 8.80 -1.82 -1.73
N THR A 34 9.13 -0.75 -2.44
CA THR A 34 8.67 0.61 -2.13
C THR A 34 7.99 1.25 -3.32
N ILE A 35 7.04 2.15 -3.08
CA ILE A 35 6.45 2.99 -4.13
C ILE A 35 7.26 4.28 -4.24
N VAL A 36 7.96 4.47 -5.36
CA VAL A 36 8.78 5.65 -5.62
C VAL A 36 8.07 6.56 -6.60
N ARG A 37 7.68 7.75 -6.15
CA ARG A 37 7.17 8.82 -7.03
C ARG A 37 8.29 9.33 -7.93
N VAL A 38 8.07 9.35 -9.24
CA VAL A 38 9.04 9.82 -10.24
C VAL A 38 8.61 11.10 -10.95
N ALA A 39 7.31 11.43 -10.95
CA ALA A 39 6.81 12.71 -11.44
C ALA A 39 5.49 13.07 -10.75
N ASP A 40 5.20 14.37 -10.61
CA ASP A 40 3.94 14.88 -10.06
C ASP A 40 2.88 15.18 -11.13
N LYS A 41 3.29 15.67 -12.31
CA LYS A 41 2.40 16.08 -13.39
C LYS A 41 2.98 15.70 -14.77
N PRO A 42 2.48 14.63 -15.42
CA PRO A 42 1.54 13.66 -14.88
C PRO A 42 2.14 12.87 -13.71
N TYR A 43 1.27 12.43 -12.78
CA TYR A 43 1.73 11.58 -11.67
C TYR A 43 2.24 10.25 -12.21
N LYS A 44 3.48 9.92 -11.86
CA LYS A 44 4.14 8.66 -12.22
C LYS A 44 4.83 8.08 -11.00
N TRP A 45 4.79 6.77 -10.90
CA TRP A 45 5.45 6.02 -9.83
C TRP A 45 6.08 4.75 -10.41
N LYS A 46 7.02 4.17 -9.66
CA LYS A 46 7.64 2.87 -9.97
C LYS A 46 7.88 2.10 -8.68
N ILE A 47 8.13 0.80 -8.81
CA ILE A 47 8.65 -0.01 -7.71
C ILE A 47 10.13 0.30 -7.51
N GLY A 48 10.49 0.60 -6.26
CA GLY A 48 11.86 0.62 -5.75
C GLY A 48 12.06 -0.48 -4.73
N VAL A 49 13.27 -0.56 -4.17
CA VAL A 49 13.63 -1.54 -3.15
C VAL A 49 14.39 -0.81 -2.04
N ALA A 50 13.96 -1.02 -0.81
CA ALA A 50 14.66 -0.54 0.38
C ALA A 50 15.13 -1.73 1.23
N SER A 51 16.29 -1.60 1.85
CA SER A 51 16.78 -2.59 2.82
C SER A 51 16.06 -2.41 4.15
N LEU A 52 15.70 -3.51 4.83
CA LEU A 52 14.88 -3.46 6.04
C LEU A 52 15.54 -2.73 7.21
N ASP A 53 16.88 -2.78 7.32
CA ASP A 53 17.66 -2.03 8.31
C ASP A 53 17.47 -0.50 8.19
N LYS A 54 17.21 0.01 6.97
CA LYS A 54 16.94 1.43 6.71
C LYS A 54 15.49 1.83 6.97
N VAL A 55 14.60 0.87 7.13
CA VAL A 55 13.15 1.08 7.32
C VAL A 55 12.76 0.81 8.76
N ALA A 56 13.42 -0.13 9.42
CA ALA A 56 13.19 -0.47 10.81
C ALA A 56 13.28 0.78 11.70
N ASN A 57 12.24 1.01 12.51
CA ASN A 57 12.12 2.12 13.45
C ASN A 57 12.11 3.52 12.82
N VAL A 58 11.90 3.65 11.50
CA VAL A 58 11.76 4.94 10.82
C VAL A 58 10.31 5.14 10.39
N GLU A 59 9.72 6.25 10.83
CA GLU A 59 8.34 6.60 10.49
C GLU A 59 8.26 7.79 9.53
N LYS A 60 7.25 7.76 8.66
CA LYS A 60 6.92 8.91 7.82
C LYS A 60 5.96 9.85 8.56
N MET A 61 6.54 10.77 9.32
CA MET A 61 5.77 11.83 9.98
C MET A 61 5.07 12.74 8.95
N LEU A 62 3.88 13.21 9.29
CA LEU A 62 3.18 14.22 8.49
C LEU A 62 3.98 15.53 8.54
N PRO A 63 4.47 16.06 7.40
CA PRO A 63 5.27 17.28 7.41
C PRO A 63 4.47 18.47 7.98
N ARG A 64 5.08 19.30 8.83
CA ARG A 64 4.39 20.47 9.43
C ARG A 64 3.83 21.42 8.37
N ASP A 65 4.52 21.56 7.24
CA ASP A 65 4.11 22.41 6.12
C ASP A 65 3.01 21.80 5.24
N TYR A 66 2.46 20.63 5.62
CA TYR A 66 1.24 20.09 5.05
C TYR A 66 -0.02 20.67 5.71
N ILE A 67 0.12 21.27 6.89
CA ILE A 67 -0.96 21.86 7.66
C ILE A 67 -0.84 23.39 7.60
N THR A 68 -1.96 24.10 7.46
CA THR A 68 -2.01 25.56 7.51
C THR A 68 -1.48 26.13 8.83
N GLU A 69 -1.23 27.43 8.86
CA GLU A 69 -0.70 28.11 10.05
C GLU A 69 -1.64 27.96 11.26
N ASP A 70 -2.95 28.14 11.02
CA ASP A 70 -4.03 27.99 12.00
C ASP A 70 -4.26 26.55 12.48
N GLY A 71 -3.66 25.55 11.81
CA GLY A 71 -3.80 24.14 12.17
C GLY A 71 -5.05 23.43 11.66
N PHE A 72 -5.98 24.13 10.97
CA PHE A 72 -7.30 23.58 10.65
C PHE A 72 -7.49 23.12 9.20
N HIS A 73 -6.49 23.28 8.34
CA HIS A 73 -6.59 22.88 6.93
C HIS A 73 -5.29 22.32 6.35
N ILE A 74 -5.39 21.69 5.19
CA ILE A 74 -4.22 21.23 4.43
C ILE A 74 -3.69 22.33 3.50
N THR A 75 -2.37 22.38 3.31
CA THR A 75 -1.74 23.31 2.37
C THR A 75 -1.82 22.82 0.92
N ALA A 76 -1.48 23.69 -0.03
CA ALA A 76 -1.33 23.30 -1.43
C ALA A 76 -0.25 22.22 -1.64
N LYS A 77 0.78 22.18 -0.77
CA LYS A 77 1.83 21.16 -0.79
C LYS A 77 1.26 19.78 -0.43
N ALA A 78 0.46 19.72 0.64
CA ALA A 78 -0.26 18.51 1.02
C ALA A 78 -1.20 18.04 -0.09
N ARG A 79 -1.99 18.96 -0.68
CA ARG A 79 -2.87 18.63 -1.80
C ARG A 79 -2.11 18.07 -3.00
N ARG A 80 -0.96 18.65 -3.36
CA ARG A 80 -0.09 18.14 -4.43
C ARG A 80 0.43 16.73 -4.14
N TYR A 81 0.70 16.44 -2.87
CA TYR A 81 1.13 15.11 -2.46
C TYR A 81 -0.01 14.09 -2.45
N LEU A 82 -1.15 14.42 -1.85
CA LEU A 82 -2.25 13.48 -1.57
C LEU A 82 -3.18 13.28 -2.76
N ALA A 83 -3.50 14.32 -3.52
CA ALA A 83 -4.51 14.24 -4.60
C ALA A 83 -4.22 13.16 -5.66
N PRO A 84 -2.97 12.93 -6.09
CA PRO A 84 -2.68 11.84 -7.03
C PRO A 84 -2.90 10.44 -6.44
N LEU A 85 -2.81 10.28 -5.11
CA LEU A 85 -2.92 8.98 -4.44
C LEU A 85 -4.36 8.47 -4.36
N ILE A 86 -5.33 9.38 -4.50
CA ILE A 86 -6.77 9.04 -4.52
C ILE A 86 -7.34 9.03 -5.94
N LYS A 87 -6.51 9.20 -6.97
CA LYS A 87 -6.99 9.39 -8.34
C LYS A 87 -7.55 8.09 -8.92
N GLY A 88 -8.69 8.21 -9.60
CA GLY A 88 -9.35 7.12 -10.31
C GLY A 88 -10.09 6.17 -9.38
N GLU A 89 -11.09 5.51 -9.94
CA GLU A 89 -12.01 4.63 -9.24
C GLU A 89 -11.80 3.20 -9.69
N ASP A 90 -11.79 2.28 -8.73
CA ASP A 90 -11.76 0.85 -9.00
C ASP A 90 -12.97 0.21 -8.32
N TYR A 91 -14.06 0.04 -9.06
CA TYR A 91 -15.30 -0.53 -8.52
C TYR A 91 -15.22 -2.06 -8.54
N PRO A 92 -15.59 -2.75 -7.44
CA PRO A 92 -15.72 -4.20 -7.46
C PRO A 92 -16.87 -4.64 -8.39
N PRO A 93 -16.94 -5.91 -8.81
CA PRO A 93 -18.16 -6.45 -9.42
C PRO A 93 -19.33 -6.39 -8.43
N TYR A 94 -20.55 -6.24 -8.96
CA TYR A 94 -21.79 -6.16 -8.17
C TYR A 94 -22.73 -7.31 -8.51
N LYS A 95 -23.48 -7.77 -7.51
CA LYS A 95 -24.56 -8.75 -7.66
C LYS A 95 -25.71 -8.35 -6.71
N ASP A 96 -26.94 -8.31 -7.24
CA ASP A 96 -28.15 -7.96 -6.49
C ASP A 96 -28.03 -6.63 -5.71
N GLY A 97 -27.38 -5.64 -6.32
CA GLY A 97 -27.18 -4.31 -5.75
C GLY A 97 -26.04 -4.18 -4.73
N LEU A 98 -25.31 -5.26 -4.44
CA LEU A 98 -24.22 -5.27 -3.46
C LEU A 98 -22.87 -5.64 -4.09
N PRO A 99 -21.73 -5.11 -3.58
CA PRO A 99 -20.41 -5.56 -4.00
C PRO A 99 -20.22 -7.06 -3.75
N GLN A 100 -19.77 -7.78 -4.78
CA GLN A 100 -19.48 -9.19 -4.69
C GLN A 100 -18.06 -9.42 -4.15
N TYR A 101 -17.95 -9.61 -2.84
CA TYR A 101 -16.67 -9.91 -2.19
C TYR A 101 -16.38 -11.42 -2.19
N VAL A 102 -15.09 -11.77 -2.25
CA VAL A 102 -14.63 -13.16 -2.14
C VAL A 102 -14.57 -13.59 -0.68
N VAL A 103 -15.01 -14.82 -0.40
CA VAL A 103 -14.81 -15.50 0.89
C VAL A 103 -13.80 -16.62 0.69
N LEU A 104 -12.68 -16.56 1.40
CA LEU A 104 -11.65 -17.58 1.32
C LEU A 104 -12.02 -18.79 2.18
N LYS A 105 -11.70 -20.00 1.70
CA LYS A 105 -11.91 -21.24 2.46
C LYS A 105 -11.03 -21.33 3.72
N ASN A 106 -9.86 -20.66 3.71
CA ASN A 106 -8.89 -20.61 4.81
C ASN A 106 -8.64 -21.97 5.48
N THR A 107 -8.54 -23.03 4.68
CA THR A 107 -8.30 -24.38 5.18
C THR A 107 -6.95 -24.43 5.92
N PRO A 108 -6.92 -24.84 7.19
CA PRO A 108 -5.70 -24.81 7.98
C PRO A 108 -4.69 -25.85 7.48
N ALA A 109 -3.40 -25.50 7.55
CA ALA A 109 -2.32 -26.46 7.32
C ALA A 109 -2.18 -27.40 8.53
N LYS A 110 -1.71 -28.63 8.30
CA LYS A 110 -1.48 -29.61 9.37
C LYS A 110 -0.39 -29.11 10.33
N GLN A 111 -0.71 -29.10 11.62
CA GLN A 111 0.25 -28.77 12.68
C GLN A 111 1.42 -29.77 12.68
N LYS A 112 2.64 -29.24 12.77
CA LYS A 112 3.88 -30.03 12.85
C LYS A 112 4.57 -29.97 14.21
N LEU A 113 4.35 -28.91 14.97
CA LEU A 113 4.97 -28.68 16.27
C LEU A 113 4.03 -29.14 17.38
N THR A 114 4.56 -29.74 18.43
CA THR A 114 3.79 -30.20 19.61
C THR A 114 3.48 -29.08 20.60
N THR A 115 4.16 -27.94 20.46
CA THR A 115 3.97 -26.77 21.31
C THR A 115 2.96 -25.81 20.71
N THR A 116 2.17 -25.19 21.57
CA THR A 116 1.34 -24.02 21.22
C THR A 116 2.24 -22.79 21.15
N PHE A 117 2.14 -22.00 20.08
CA PHE A 117 2.85 -20.72 19.98
C PHE A 117 2.29 -19.75 21.03
N VAL A 118 3.17 -19.16 21.86
CA VAL A 118 2.83 -18.15 22.85
C VAL A 118 3.51 -16.84 22.42
N LEU A 119 2.73 -15.78 22.27
CA LEU A 119 3.19 -14.43 21.93
C LEU A 119 3.77 -13.70 23.15
#